data_AF-A0A8H3H746-F1
#
_entry.id   AF-A0A8H3H746-F1
#
_cell.length_a   1.000
_cell.length_b   1.000
_cell.length_c   1.000
_cell.angle_alpha   90.00
_cell.angle_beta   90.00
_cell.angle_gamma   90.00
#
_symmetry.space_group_name_H-M   'P 1'
#
loop_
_entity.id
_entity.type
_entity.pdbx_description
1 polymer ?
#
loop_
_entity_poly.entity_id
_entity_poly.type
_entity_poly.pdbx_seq_one_letter_code
_entity_poly.pdbx_strand_id
1 'polypeptide(L)'
;MGTGGYFAYRYEKKYYRRYLWYDAYPSGHGQRLANMVPRDPSAFKDWVADRIKMLENAKLDDEEVTHPGVSVDDGEYIGDNLGFNVIRDLEWTFIGGFILWTYVIDLDNLVFTINGTTHLRLDNMPPFLNDRSSGGDDHRSYVGQARIPSQHISTTVDLWPAPNFDTEESQRNYKALRPIIVPANEWGAPTWDDLSVSQQFSIEFTHQLLRKTSGKFIYAYAPFIRSRIGKFCWDVLCASVPALPLFQKDDLSQKGDFSNVDLCRTLSCGFTGFYSLEAYHGMLHLTTGCDLPFGDREAGEYFWFRDRIITFCVRLGDPTYVAYEVEQMVRKMRHGHDEFMESVGIILSSQRELVVVAVDGPIVRHTPVLDIRTTPRGERPGRASDGRLLLTHLLSPPLTTSRLPWRITHPGQLPPVSSGPTMNLPPEILRIIIHQVDMGTYLALCRVSRSIRSVCVANPRVGKYTVLHRVPEFNTVFAARSMDNELKTIYLQWKYTRDVYSSVSEWEWEWELREVEAEELDRLKLKNNVQ
;
A
#
# COMPACT_ATOMS: atom_id res chain seq x y z
N MET A 1 -31.06 -23.19 7.10
CA MET A 1 -29.59 -23.05 6.94
C MET A 1 -29.16 -21.91 7.86
N GLY A 2 -28.28 -22.18 8.81
CA GLY A 2 -27.80 -21.17 9.76
C GLY A 2 -26.72 -20.28 9.20
N THR A 3 -26.69 -19.02 9.62
CA THR A 3 -25.52 -18.16 9.45
C THR A 3 -24.55 -18.44 10.59
N GLY A 4 -23.45 -19.13 10.31
CA GLY A 4 -22.39 -19.41 11.28
C GLY A 4 -21.46 -18.21 11.51
N GLY A 5 -20.81 -18.18 12.68
CA GLY A 5 -19.90 -17.11 13.08
C GLY A 5 -18.97 -17.47 14.23
N TYR A 6 -18.19 -16.49 14.68
CA TYR A 6 -17.38 -16.60 15.89
C TYR A 6 -17.60 -15.43 16.83
N PHE A 7 -17.43 -15.68 18.12
CA PHE A 7 -17.36 -14.67 19.17
C PHE A 7 -16.10 -14.88 20.00
N ALA A 8 -15.45 -13.82 20.45
CA ALA A 8 -14.40 -13.91 21.44
C ALA A 8 -14.37 -12.73 22.41
N TYR A 9 -13.80 -12.96 23.57
CA TYR A 9 -13.16 -11.90 24.35
C TYR A 9 -11.67 -11.80 23.96
N ARG A 10 -11.10 -10.59 24.00
CA ARG A 10 -9.65 -10.39 23.92
C ARG A 10 -9.12 -9.74 25.19
N TYR A 11 -8.10 -10.36 25.78
CA TYR A 11 -7.40 -9.89 26.98
C TYR A 11 -5.93 -10.33 26.93
N GLU A 12 -5.01 -9.44 27.28
CA GLU A 12 -3.56 -9.62 27.16
C GLU A 12 -3.13 -10.12 25.77
N LYS A 13 -3.76 -9.60 24.71
CA LYS A 13 -3.53 -10.00 23.31
C LYS A 13 -3.86 -11.48 23.01
N LYS A 14 -4.60 -12.17 23.88
CA LYS A 14 -5.12 -13.52 23.67
C LYS A 14 -6.61 -13.45 23.34
N TYR A 15 -7.08 -14.28 22.40
CA TYR A 15 -8.49 -14.41 22.06
C TYR A 15 -9.07 -15.65 22.70
N TYR A 16 -10.16 -15.48 23.43
CA TYR A 16 -10.95 -16.52 24.07
C TYR A 16 -12.18 -16.77 23.21
N ARG A 17 -12.04 -17.66 22.21
CA ARG A 17 -12.95 -17.80 21.08
C ARG A 17 -13.97 -18.91 21.30
N ARG A 18 -15.18 -18.68 20.79
CA ARG A 18 -16.30 -19.62 20.72
C ARG A 18 -16.98 -19.57 19.35
N TYR A 19 -17.43 -20.72 18.86
CA TYR A 19 -18.19 -20.83 17.62
C TYR A 19 -19.69 -20.50 17.83
N LEU A 20 -20.28 -19.80 16.87
CA LEU A 20 -21.70 -19.47 16.79
C LEU A 20 -22.32 -20.30 15.65
N TRP A 21 -23.19 -21.25 15.99
CA TRP A 21 -23.76 -22.20 15.03
C TRP A 21 -24.84 -21.60 14.12
N TYR A 22 -25.67 -20.70 14.66
CA TYR A 22 -26.83 -20.12 13.98
C TYR A 22 -26.95 -18.63 14.34
N ASP A 23 -27.72 -17.89 13.56
CA ASP A 23 -28.08 -16.48 13.84
C ASP A 23 -26.92 -15.53 14.13
N ALA A 24 -25.75 -15.78 13.54
CA ALA A 24 -24.56 -14.96 13.74
C ALA A 24 -24.67 -13.56 13.13
N TYR A 25 -25.77 -13.19 12.48
CA TYR A 25 -25.98 -11.87 11.90
C TYR A 25 -26.06 -10.76 12.98
N PRO A 26 -25.78 -9.47 12.63
CA PRO A 26 -25.80 -8.36 13.57
C PRO A 26 -27.11 -8.20 14.33
N SER A 27 -28.24 -8.51 13.69
CA SER A 27 -29.56 -8.44 14.31
C SER A 27 -29.85 -9.53 15.34
N GLY A 28 -29.04 -10.59 15.37
CA GLY A 28 -29.16 -11.75 16.23
C GLY A 28 -28.07 -11.72 17.29
N HIS A 29 -27.06 -12.59 17.13
CA HIS A 29 -25.96 -12.66 18.09
C HIS A 29 -25.21 -11.34 18.24
N GLY A 30 -24.98 -10.57 17.16
CA GLY A 30 -24.30 -9.28 17.27
C GLY A 30 -24.98 -8.34 18.26
N GLN A 31 -26.29 -8.13 18.13
CA GLN A 31 -27.07 -7.27 19.01
C GLN A 31 -27.16 -7.82 20.43
N ARG A 32 -27.30 -9.15 20.58
CA ARG A 32 -27.29 -9.80 21.90
C ARG A 32 -25.98 -9.53 22.63
N LEU A 33 -24.84 -9.69 21.96
CA LEU A 33 -23.51 -9.40 22.50
C LEU A 33 -23.34 -7.91 22.83
N ALA A 34 -23.78 -7.02 21.96
CA ALA A 34 -23.75 -5.57 22.23
C ALA A 34 -24.60 -5.18 23.44
N ASN A 35 -25.75 -5.83 23.65
CA ASN A 35 -26.62 -5.59 24.79
C ASN A 35 -26.06 -6.11 26.12
N MET A 36 -25.02 -6.96 26.11
CA MET A 36 -24.34 -7.40 27.33
C MET A 36 -23.48 -6.30 27.95
N VAL A 37 -23.05 -5.32 27.15
CA VAL A 37 -22.19 -4.23 27.60
C VAL A 37 -23.04 -3.20 28.35
N PRO A 38 -22.81 -2.97 29.66
CA PRO A 38 -23.59 -1.99 30.40
C PRO A 38 -23.34 -0.58 29.87
N ARG A 39 -24.41 0.22 29.79
CA ARG A 39 -24.33 1.63 29.35
C ARG A 39 -24.09 2.61 30.50
N ASP A 40 -24.35 2.19 31.73
CA ASP A 40 -24.02 2.97 32.92
C ASP A 40 -22.51 2.91 33.17
N PRO A 41 -21.79 4.04 33.32
CA PRO A 41 -20.34 4.05 33.45
C PRO A 41 -19.79 3.28 34.66
N SER A 42 -20.53 3.24 35.77
CA SER A 42 -20.10 2.51 36.98
C SER A 42 -20.29 1.01 36.79
N ALA A 43 -21.48 0.60 36.34
CA ALA A 43 -21.76 -0.79 36.01
C ALA A 43 -20.84 -1.33 34.89
N PHE A 44 -20.45 -0.48 33.93
CA PHE A 44 -19.52 -0.83 32.87
C PHE A 44 -18.13 -1.18 33.43
N LYS A 45 -17.60 -0.37 34.36
CA LYS A 45 -16.30 -0.66 34.98
C LYS A 45 -16.31 -1.96 35.77
N ASP A 46 -17.35 -2.18 36.55
CA ASP A 46 -17.51 -3.42 37.32
C ASP A 46 -17.63 -4.63 36.39
N TRP A 47 -18.36 -4.49 35.28
CA TRP A 47 -18.49 -5.51 34.26
C TRP A 47 -17.16 -5.82 33.56
N VAL A 48 -16.35 -4.80 33.20
CA VAL A 48 -15.01 -5.03 32.62
C VAL A 48 -14.12 -5.81 33.59
N ALA A 49 -14.10 -5.40 34.88
CA ALA A 49 -13.30 -6.07 35.89
C ALA A 49 -13.74 -7.52 36.13
N ASP A 50 -15.05 -7.77 36.15
CA ASP A 50 -15.63 -9.11 36.24
C ASP A 50 -15.21 -9.99 35.05
N ARG A 51 -15.28 -9.46 33.82
CA ARG A 51 -14.86 -10.18 32.62
C ARG A 51 -13.37 -10.47 32.60
N ILE A 52 -12.52 -9.54 33.02
CA ILE A 52 -11.07 -9.79 33.17
C ILE A 52 -10.84 -10.94 34.15
N LYS A 53 -11.44 -10.87 35.34
CA LYS A 53 -11.32 -11.91 36.37
C LYS A 53 -11.82 -13.27 35.88
N MET A 54 -12.91 -13.29 35.11
CA MET A 54 -13.43 -14.51 34.48
C MET A 54 -12.40 -15.12 33.53
N LEU A 55 -11.75 -14.32 32.67
CA LEU A 55 -10.76 -14.80 31.69
C LEU A 55 -9.46 -15.26 32.35
N GLU A 56 -9.05 -14.64 33.47
CA GLU A 56 -7.89 -15.08 34.27
C GLU A 56 -8.13 -16.46 34.91
N ASN A 57 -9.38 -16.80 35.21
CA ASN A 57 -9.78 -18.07 35.83
C ASN A 57 -10.34 -19.10 34.82
N ALA A 58 -10.40 -18.75 33.53
CA ALA A 58 -10.96 -19.62 32.51
C ALA A 58 -10.10 -20.88 32.34
N LYS A 59 -10.73 -22.06 32.34
CA LYS A 59 -10.06 -23.31 32.01
C LYS A 59 -9.69 -23.29 30.53
N LEU A 60 -8.41 -23.49 30.24
CA LEU A 60 -7.89 -23.65 28.89
C LEU A 60 -8.14 -25.10 28.48
N ASP A 61 -8.96 -25.30 27.45
CA ASP A 61 -9.10 -26.60 26.80
C ASP A 61 -8.41 -26.51 25.44
N ASP A 62 -7.51 -27.45 25.17
CA ASP A 62 -6.71 -27.47 23.93
C ASP A 62 -7.49 -28.17 22.78
N GLU A 63 -8.55 -28.91 23.10
CA GLU A 63 -9.46 -29.46 22.10
C GLU A 63 -10.51 -28.42 21.69
N GLU A 64 -10.75 -28.27 20.38
CA GLU A 64 -11.80 -27.39 19.88
C GLU A 64 -13.12 -27.81 20.53
N VAL A 65 -13.63 -26.99 21.46
CA VAL A 65 -14.87 -27.25 22.20
C VAL A 65 -16.01 -27.42 21.21
N THR A 66 -16.18 -28.66 20.75
CA THR A 66 -17.16 -29.07 19.77
C THR A 66 -18.38 -29.41 20.58
N HIS A 67 -19.24 -28.42 20.80
CA HIS A 67 -20.51 -28.70 21.44
C HIS A 67 -21.35 -29.54 20.47
N PRO A 68 -21.72 -30.78 20.84
CA PRO A 68 -22.62 -31.58 20.03
C PRO A 68 -24.01 -30.94 20.12
N GLY A 69 -24.44 -30.31 19.02
CA GLY A 69 -25.84 -30.00 18.67
C GLY A 69 -26.88 -29.93 19.79
N VAL A 70 -26.64 -29.19 20.88
CA VAL A 70 -27.71 -28.82 21.81
C VAL A 70 -28.44 -27.68 21.11
N SER A 71 -29.62 -27.99 20.57
CA SER A 71 -30.59 -27.02 20.10
C SER A 71 -30.87 -26.04 21.24
N VAL A 72 -30.22 -24.88 21.20
CA VAL A 72 -30.53 -23.73 22.05
C VAL A 72 -31.82 -23.12 21.51
N ASP A 73 -32.95 -23.79 21.77
CA ASP A 73 -34.27 -23.31 21.34
C ASP A 73 -34.90 -22.36 22.37
N ASP A 74 -34.35 -22.26 23.58
CA ASP A 74 -34.98 -21.51 24.66
C ASP A 74 -34.06 -20.49 25.32
N GLY A 75 -33.73 -19.40 24.62
CA GLY A 75 -33.36 -18.09 25.22
C GLY A 75 -32.25 -18.06 26.31
N GLU A 76 -31.53 -19.17 26.51
CA GLU A 76 -30.65 -19.35 27.64
C GLU A 76 -29.36 -18.61 27.34
N TYR A 77 -28.94 -17.81 28.33
CA TYR A 77 -27.77 -16.95 28.31
C TYR A 77 -26.61 -17.60 27.55
N ILE A 78 -25.86 -16.81 26.79
CA ILE A 78 -24.48 -17.17 26.44
C ILE A 78 -23.74 -17.29 27.78
N GLY A 79 -23.86 -18.45 28.42
CA GLY A 79 -23.37 -18.67 29.76
C GLY A 79 -21.86 -18.68 29.68
N ASP A 80 -21.24 -17.79 30.43
CA ASP A 80 -19.79 -17.67 30.62
C ASP A 80 -19.14 -18.96 31.21
N ASN A 81 -19.97 -19.96 31.55
CA ASN A 81 -19.58 -21.26 32.09
C ASN A 81 -19.12 -22.27 31.02
N LEU A 82 -19.25 -21.95 29.72
CA LEU A 82 -18.84 -22.81 28.61
C LEU A 82 -17.44 -22.37 28.15
N GLY A 83 -16.46 -23.29 28.23
CA GLY A 83 -15.03 -23.01 28.02
C GLY A 83 -14.70 -22.32 26.69
N PHE A 84 -13.49 -21.75 26.63
CA PHE A 84 -13.01 -20.97 25.47
C PHE A 84 -11.82 -21.65 24.80
N ASN A 85 -11.80 -21.61 23.47
CA ASN A 85 -10.60 -21.95 22.69
C ASN A 85 -9.66 -20.74 22.71
N VAL A 86 -8.46 -20.87 23.27
CA VAL A 86 -7.50 -19.77 23.33
C VAL A 86 -6.62 -19.73 22.10
N ILE A 87 -6.69 -18.62 21.37
CA ILE A 87 -5.98 -18.42 20.10
C ILE A 87 -5.24 -17.08 20.18
N ARG A 88 -4.03 -17.04 19.63
CA ARG A 88 -3.24 -15.79 19.52
C ARG A 88 -3.31 -15.16 18.15
N ASP A 89 -3.67 -15.95 17.16
CA ASP A 89 -3.86 -15.48 15.79
C ASP A 89 -5.15 -14.66 15.67
N LEU A 90 -5.07 -13.61 14.86
CA LEU A 90 -6.14 -12.69 14.54
C LEU A 90 -6.84 -13.06 13.21
N GLU A 91 -6.25 -13.94 12.39
CA GLU A 91 -6.78 -14.26 11.06
C GLU A 91 -8.26 -14.66 11.08
N TRP A 92 -8.68 -15.44 12.08
CA TRP A 92 -10.07 -15.88 12.23
C TRP A 92 -11.08 -14.73 12.43
N THR A 93 -10.64 -13.54 12.83
CA THR A 93 -11.52 -12.37 13.02
C THR A 93 -11.98 -11.77 11.69
N PHE A 94 -11.37 -12.15 10.57
CA PHE A 94 -11.77 -11.68 9.24
C PHE A 94 -12.71 -12.70 8.57
N ILE A 95 -13.69 -12.20 7.84
CA ILE A 95 -14.69 -13.03 7.14
C ILE A 95 -13.99 -13.90 6.09
N GLY A 96 -14.30 -15.20 6.06
CA GLY A 96 -13.76 -16.15 5.09
C GLY A 96 -14.54 -17.47 5.06
N GLY A 97 -14.61 -18.10 3.89
CA GLY A 97 -15.28 -19.40 3.71
C GLY A 97 -16.77 -19.38 4.10
N PHE A 98 -17.15 -20.27 5.02
CA PHE A 98 -18.52 -20.42 5.53
C PHE A 98 -18.83 -19.52 6.74
N ILE A 99 -17.85 -18.75 7.23
CA ILE A 99 -17.99 -17.86 8.38
C ILE A 99 -18.33 -16.47 7.89
N LEU A 100 -19.53 -16.00 8.20
CA LEU A 100 -20.04 -14.72 7.70
C LEU A 100 -19.89 -13.59 8.72
N TRP A 101 -19.73 -13.92 9.99
CA TRP A 101 -19.71 -12.94 11.09
C TRP A 101 -18.73 -13.30 12.19
N THR A 102 -17.97 -12.31 12.64
CA THR A 102 -17.09 -12.43 13.80
C THR A 102 -17.30 -11.24 14.72
N TYR A 103 -17.25 -11.50 16.03
CA TYR A 103 -17.41 -10.51 17.08
C TYR A 103 -16.28 -10.64 18.09
N VAL A 104 -15.68 -9.53 18.48
CA VAL A 104 -14.66 -9.50 19.54
C VAL A 104 -15.00 -8.40 20.55
N ILE A 105 -15.18 -8.77 21.82
CA ILE A 105 -15.12 -7.81 22.94
C ILE A 105 -13.66 -7.70 23.35
N ASP A 106 -12.99 -6.64 22.92
CA ASP A 106 -11.59 -6.37 23.20
C ASP A 106 -11.44 -5.53 24.47
N LEU A 107 -11.06 -6.19 25.56
CA LEU A 107 -10.89 -5.55 26.86
C LEU A 107 -9.56 -4.78 26.96
N ASP A 108 -8.56 -5.11 26.13
CA ASP A 108 -7.28 -4.39 26.10
C ASP A 108 -7.45 -2.99 25.49
N ASN A 109 -8.31 -2.87 24.47
CA ASN A 109 -8.57 -1.60 23.76
C ASN A 109 -9.93 -0.97 24.12
N LEU A 110 -10.74 -1.63 24.93
CA LEU A 110 -12.13 -1.27 25.25
C LEU A 110 -13.02 -1.07 24.01
N VAL A 111 -12.95 -2.01 23.05
CA VAL A 111 -13.75 -1.96 21.80
C VAL A 111 -14.52 -3.24 21.50
N PHE A 112 -15.69 -3.11 20.89
CA PHE A 112 -16.44 -4.18 20.25
C PHE A 112 -16.12 -4.20 18.75
N THR A 113 -15.41 -5.23 18.30
CA THR A 113 -15.00 -5.38 16.91
C THR A 113 -15.93 -6.32 16.15
N ILE A 114 -16.37 -5.90 14.96
CA ILE A 114 -17.16 -6.71 14.03
C ILE A 114 -16.31 -6.98 12.79
N ASN A 115 -16.20 -8.25 12.39
CA ASN A 115 -15.53 -8.68 11.15
C ASN A 115 -14.09 -8.13 11.01
N GLY A 116 -13.39 -7.96 12.13
CA GLY A 116 -12.01 -7.46 12.18
C GLY A 116 -11.80 -6.01 11.72
N THR A 117 -12.87 -5.30 11.32
CA THR A 117 -12.78 -4.05 10.54
C THR A 117 -13.56 -2.87 11.12
N THR A 118 -14.64 -3.14 11.87
CA THR A 118 -15.46 -2.11 12.52
C THR A 118 -15.24 -2.17 14.02
N HIS A 119 -14.69 -1.10 14.61
CA HIS A 119 -14.37 -1.05 16.04
C HIS A 119 -15.28 -0.03 16.75
N LEU A 120 -16.21 -0.53 17.55
CA LEU A 120 -17.13 0.29 18.33
C LEU A 120 -16.59 0.45 19.75
N ARG A 121 -16.76 1.62 20.37
CA ARG A 121 -16.31 1.83 21.74
C ARG A 121 -17.22 1.09 22.71
N LEU A 122 -16.65 0.30 23.64
CA LEU A 122 -17.45 -0.38 24.66
C LEU A 122 -18.10 0.60 25.64
N ASP A 123 -17.41 1.69 25.97
CA ASP A 123 -17.92 2.74 26.90
C ASP A 123 -19.01 3.63 26.28
N ASN A 124 -19.26 3.50 24.97
CA ASN A 124 -20.27 4.26 24.25
C ASN A 124 -20.85 3.42 23.11
N MET A 125 -21.36 2.22 23.43
CA MET A 125 -21.95 1.34 22.42
C MET A 125 -23.24 1.93 21.81
N PRO A 126 -23.45 1.79 20.49
CA PRO A 126 -24.71 2.20 19.88
C PRO A 126 -25.88 1.36 20.42
N PRO A 127 -27.10 1.93 20.52
CA PRO A 127 -28.25 1.21 21.04
C PRO A 127 -28.65 0.02 20.16
N PHE A 128 -28.46 0.17 18.84
CA PHE A 128 -28.74 -0.86 17.84
C PHE A 128 -27.55 -0.99 16.89
N LEU A 129 -27.11 -2.23 16.62
CA LEU A 129 -26.18 -2.53 15.53
C LEU A 129 -26.88 -2.60 14.17
N ASN A 130 -28.21 -2.71 14.21
CA ASN A 130 -29.08 -2.77 13.05
C ASN A 130 -29.64 -1.38 12.74
N ASP A 131 -29.07 -0.69 11.76
CA ASP A 131 -29.83 0.33 11.04
C ASP A 131 -29.83 0.03 9.53
N ARG A 132 -30.93 -0.60 9.11
CA ARG A 132 -31.52 -0.69 7.76
C ARG A 132 -30.59 -0.75 6.54
N SER A 133 -30.22 -1.98 6.16
CA SER A 133 -30.06 -2.39 4.74
C SER A 133 -30.58 -3.81 4.54
N SER A 134 -31.81 -4.09 4.99
CA SER A 134 -32.55 -5.28 4.56
C SER A 134 -33.08 -5.01 3.15
N GLY A 135 -32.26 -5.31 2.15
CA GLY A 135 -32.66 -5.26 0.75
C GLY A 135 -31.48 -5.32 -0.22
N GLY A 136 -31.06 -6.54 -0.59
CA GLY A 136 -30.31 -6.82 -1.82
C GLY A 136 -28.87 -7.30 -1.64
N ASP A 137 -28.70 -8.63 -1.66
CA ASP A 137 -27.70 -9.47 -2.36
C ASP A 137 -26.22 -9.09 -2.51
N ASP A 138 -25.70 -8.00 -1.95
CA ASP A 138 -24.27 -7.71 -2.04
C ASP A 138 -23.56 -7.76 -0.68
N HIS A 139 -23.30 -8.99 -0.22
CA HIS A 139 -22.50 -9.30 0.97
C HIS A 139 -21.09 -8.70 0.98
N ARG A 140 -20.65 -8.02 -0.10
CA ARG A 140 -19.31 -7.42 -0.21
C ARG A 140 -19.30 -5.90 -0.09
N SER A 141 -20.45 -5.23 0.04
CA SER A 141 -20.55 -3.77 0.07
C SER A 141 -20.94 -3.22 1.45
N TYR A 142 -20.17 -3.56 2.50
CA TYR A 142 -20.29 -2.88 3.81
C TYR A 142 -19.75 -1.43 3.80
N VAL A 143 -19.40 -0.90 2.63
CA VAL A 143 -19.06 0.53 2.44
C VAL A 143 -20.32 1.39 2.27
N GLY A 144 -21.51 0.78 2.10
CA GLY A 144 -22.80 1.45 2.15
C GLY A 144 -23.34 1.61 3.58
N GLN A 145 -22.63 2.35 4.42
CA GLN A 145 -23.00 2.63 5.81
C GLN A 145 -24.19 3.60 5.89
N ALA A 146 -25.28 3.21 6.57
CA ALA A 146 -25.88 4.12 7.52
C ALA A 146 -24.77 4.46 8.53
N ARG A 147 -24.26 5.70 8.49
CA ARG A 147 -23.05 6.09 9.23
C ARG A 147 -23.31 5.95 10.73
N ILE A 148 -22.77 4.91 11.34
CA ILE A 148 -22.62 4.83 12.80
C ILE A 148 -21.95 6.15 13.21
N PRO A 149 -22.56 6.96 14.10
CA PRO A 149 -21.99 8.23 14.51
C PRO A 149 -20.57 8.05 15.04
N SER A 150 -19.65 8.96 14.69
CA SER A 150 -18.22 8.85 15.01
C SER A 150 -17.95 8.73 16.52
N GLN A 151 -18.85 9.22 17.36
CA GLN A 151 -18.78 9.07 18.82
C GLN A 151 -18.80 7.62 19.31
N HIS A 152 -19.35 6.70 18.52
CA HIS A 152 -19.42 5.27 18.83
C HIS A 152 -18.24 4.49 18.22
N ILE A 153 -17.44 5.10 17.35
CA ILE A 153 -16.35 4.44 16.63
C ILE A 153 -15.02 4.74 17.35
N SER A 154 -14.20 3.72 17.56
CA SER A 154 -12.82 3.89 18.00
C SER A 154 -11.89 4.00 16.80
N THR A 155 -11.02 5.01 16.81
CA THR A 155 -9.95 5.18 15.81
C THR A 155 -8.60 4.66 16.29
N THR A 156 -8.51 4.25 17.57
CA THR A 156 -7.27 3.83 18.23
C THR A 156 -7.47 2.42 18.78
N VAL A 157 -7.05 1.42 18.02
CA VAL A 157 -7.06 0.02 18.43
C VAL A 157 -5.70 -0.59 18.11
N ASP A 158 -5.00 -1.09 19.12
CA ASP A 158 -3.74 -1.81 18.90
C ASP A 158 -4.01 -3.31 18.67
N LEU A 159 -4.10 -3.68 17.39
CA LEU A 159 -4.21 -5.05 16.91
C LEU A 159 -2.90 -5.58 16.31
N TRP A 160 -1.81 -4.81 16.42
CA TRP A 160 -0.54 -5.22 15.87
C TRP A 160 0.06 -6.35 16.70
N PRO A 161 0.59 -7.41 16.06
CA PRO A 161 1.35 -8.41 16.79
C PRO A 161 2.61 -7.78 17.39
N ALA A 162 3.19 -8.46 18.37
CA ALA A 162 4.53 -8.11 18.82
C ALA A 162 5.50 -8.15 17.61
N PRO A 163 6.49 -7.24 17.56
CA PRO A 163 7.57 -7.33 16.58
C PRO A 163 8.23 -8.72 16.60
N ASN A 164 8.57 -9.23 15.43
CA ASN A 164 9.27 -10.51 15.28
C ASN A 164 10.79 -10.38 15.44
N PHE A 165 11.26 -9.26 16.01
CA PHE A 165 12.66 -8.95 16.24
C PHE A 165 12.86 -8.43 17.68
N ASP A 166 14.08 -8.56 18.19
CA ASP A 166 14.45 -8.02 19.51
C ASP A 166 14.45 -6.48 19.46
N THR A 167 13.45 -5.89 20.08
CA THR A 167 13.26 -4.44 20.10
C THR A 167 14.35 -3.70 20.87
N GLU A 168 14.91 -4.30 21.93
CA GLU A 168 15.96 -3.68 22.74
C GLU A 168 17.31 -3.74 22.02
N GLU A 169 17.63 -4.87 21.42
CA GLU A 169 18.81 -5.02 20.57
C GLU A 169 18.76 -4.06 19.38
N SER A 170 17.64 -4.02 18.67
CA SER A 170 17.44 -3.12 17.52
C SER A 170 17.63 -1.66 17.92
N GLN A 171 17.08 -1.26 19.07
CA GLN A 171 17.22 0.10 19.58
C GLN A 171 18.67 0.43 19.98
N ARG A 172 19.41 -0.53 20.55
CA ARG A 172 20.84 -0.39 20.88
C ARG A 172 21.68 -0.25 19.61
N ASN A 173 21.46 -1.11 18.62
CA ASN A 173 22.20 -1.10 17.36
C ASN A 173 21.94 0.20 16.58
N TYR A 174 20.68 0.66 16.50
CA TYR A 174 20.33 1.94 15.91
C TYR A 174 21.05 3.13 16.60
N LYS A 175 21.07 3.16 17.95
CA LYS A 175 21.79 4.21 18.70
C LYS A 175 23.30 4.20 18.43
N ALA A 176 23.89 3.02 18.24
CA ALA A 176 25.31 2.88 17.92
C ALA A 176 25.68 3.50 16.56
N LEU A 177 24.73 3.59 15.62
CA LEU A 177 24.93 4.26 14.32
C LEU A 177 25.07 5.78 14.43
N ARG A 178 24.61 6.37 15.55
CA ARG A 178 24.53 7.84 15.75
C ARG A 178 23.91 8.57 14.53
N PRO A 179 22.71 8.17 14.08
CA PRO A 179 22.13 8.71 12.88
C PRO A 179 21.76 10.18 13.05
N ILE A 180 21.93 10.96 11.98
CA ILE A 180 21.46 12.34 11.91
C ILE A 180 20.09 12.32 11.23
N ILE A 181 19.06 12.79 11.93
CA ILE A 181 17.72 12.93 11.36
C ILE A 181 17.65 14.26 10.61
N VAL A 182 17.43 14.19 9.31
CA VAL A 182 17.45 15.35 8.41
C VAL A 182 16.04 15.59 7.84
N PRO A 183 15.45 16.79 7.98
CA PRO A 183 14.10 17.07 7.50
C PRO A 183 14.03 17.01 5.96
N ALA A 184 12.87 16.66 5.42
CA ALA A 184 12.70 16.35 3.99
C ALA A 184 13.13 17.48 3.03
N ASN A 185 12.95 18.74 3.42
CA ASN A 185 13.35 19.91 2.62
C ASN A 185 14.87 20.02 2.43
N GLU A 186 15.67 19.49 3.35
CA GLU A 186 17.12 19.47 3.23
C GLU A 186 17.60 18.37 2.27
N TRP A 187 16.77 17.39 1.91
CA TRP A 187 17.13 16.31 0.96
C TRP A 187 17.20 16.77 -0.50
N GLY A 188 16.94 18.05 -0.79
CA GLY A 188 16.96 18.59 -2.15
C GLY A 188 15.75 18.17 -2.99
N ALA A 189 14.66 17.76 -2.34
CA ALA A 189 13.40 17.51 -3.04
C ALA A 189 12.89 18.82 -3.68
N PRO A 190 12.50 18.81 -4.96
CA PRO A 190 11.96 19.97 -5.65
C PRO A 190 10.61 20.37 -5.08
N THR A 191 10.23 21.64 -5.26
CA THR A 191 8.85 22.07 -5.02
C THR A 191 7.94 21.58 -6.16
N TRP A 192 6.62 21.62 -5.96
CA TRP A 192 5.67 21.20 -6.98
C TRP A 192 5.84 21.94 -8.31
N ASP A 193 6.14 23.24 -8.25
CA ASP A 193 6.26 24.10 -9.43
C ASP A 193 7.55 23.83 -10.21
N ASP A 194 8.56 23.24 -9.55
CA ASP A 194 9.82 22.82 -10.16
C ASP A 194 9.73 21.43 -10.82
N LEU A 195 8.61 20.71 -10.62
CA LEU A 195 8.46 19.35 -11.14
C LEU A 195 8.25 19.35 -12.66
N SER A 196 8.87 18.36 -13.31
CA SER A 196 8.56 18.04 -14.70
C SER A 196 7.14 17.48 -14.86
N VAL A 197 6.61 17.51 -16.09
CA VAL A 197 5.34 16.86 -16.43
C VAL A 197 5.33 15.38 -16.03
N SER A 198 6.44 14.66 -16.20
CA SER A 198 6.53 13.24 -15.82
C SER A 198 6.51 13.00 -14.33
N GLN A 199 7.07 13.91 -13.53
CA GLN A 199 7.04 13.83 -12.08
C GLN A 199 5.65 14.19 -11.54
N GLN A 200 5.03 15.25 -12.07
CA GLN A 200 3.65 15.61 -11.71
C GLN A 200 2.70 14.46 -12.08
N PHE A 201 2.85 13.89 -13.27
CA PHE A 201 2.08 12.73 -13.72
C PHE A 201 2.23 11.53 -12.77
N SER A 202 3.45 11.15 -12.38
CA SER A 202 3.67 10.00 -11.48
C SER A 202 3.09 10.21 -10.08
N ILE A 203 3.12 11.45 -9.57
CA ILE A 203 2.50 11.80 -8.28
C ILE A 203 0.98 11.62 -8.34
N GLU A 204 0.32 12.22 -9.34
CA GLU A 204 -1.13 12.11 -9.51
C GLU A 204 -1.58 10.67 -9.73
N PHE A 205 -0.79 9.93 -10.49
CA PHE A 205 -1.00 8.53 -10.74
C PHE A 205 -0.91 7.70 -9.46
N THR A 206 0.10 7.96 -8.63
CA THR A 206 0.23 7.30 -7.32
C THR A 206 -0.89 7.69 -6.36
N HIS A 207 -1.39 8.93 -6.40
CA HIS A 207 -2.53 9.36 -5.59
C HIS A 207 -3.78 8.51 -5.86
N GLN A 208 -4.05 8.21 -7.12
CA GLN A 208 -5.17 7.36 -7.50
C GLN A 208 -5.00 5.93 -7.02
N LEU A 209 -3.81 5.36 -7.22
CA LEU A 209 -3.48 4.03 -6.74
C LEU A 209 -3.72 3.94 -5.23
N LEU A 210 -3.10 4.85 -4.45
CA LEU A 210 -3.23 4.89 -3.00
C LEU A 210 -4.69 5.05 -2.56
N ARG A 211 -5.46 5.94 -3.19
CA ARG A 211 -6.88 6.13 -2.87
C ARG A 211 -7.70 4.85 -3.04
N LYS A 212 -7.36 4.02 -4.03
CA LYS A 212 -8.12 2.81 -4.36
C LYS A 212 -7.67 1.58 -3.58
N THR A 213 -6.39 1.46 -3.27
CA THR A 213 -5.82 0.22 -2.71
C THR A 213 -5.47 0.32 -1.24
N SER A 214 -5.08 1.50 -0.72
CA SER A 214 -4.51 1.61 0.63
C SER A 214 -5.47 1.30 1.77
N GLY A 215 -6.79 1.46 1.58
CA GLY A 215 -7.78 1.18 2.63
C GLY A 215 -7.71 -0.26 3.14
N LYS A 216 -7.34 -1.22 2.28
CA LYS A 216 -7.17 -2.64 2.66
C LYS A 216 -5.96 -2.85 3.56
N PHE A 217 -4.90 -2.06 3.37
CA PHE A 217 -3.64 -2.20 4.08
C PHE A 217 -3.64 -1.54 5.46
N ILE A 218 -4.71 -0.81 5.82
CA ILE A 218 -4.96 -0.42 7.22
C ILE A 218 -4.99 -1.65 8.13
N TYR A 219 -5.39 -2.80 7.58
CA TYR A 219 -5.47 -4.09 8.26
C TYR A 219 -4.24 -4.96 8.06
N ALA A 220 -3.06 -4.39 7.75
CA ALA A 220 -1.82 -5.12 7.53
C ALA A 220 -1.30 -5.89 8.76
N TYR A 221 -1.92 -5.69 9.92
CA TYR A 221 -1.74 -6.56 11.08
C TYR A 221 -2.31 -7.98 10.84
N ALA A 222 -3.22 -8.19 9.89
CA ALA A 222 -3.75 -9.49 9.52
C ALA A 222 -2.77 -10.27 8.61
N PRO A 223 -2.49 -11.56 8.87
CA PRO A 223 -1.51 -12.35 8.09
C PRO A 223 -1.78 -12.37 6.58
N PHE A 224 -3.01 -12.62 6.15
CA PHE A 224 -3.38 -12.69 4.73
C PHE A 224 -3.31 -11.34 3.98
N ILE A 225 -3.38 -10.20 4.70
CA ILE A 225 -3.10 -8.88 4.12
C ILE A 225 -1.60 -8.63 4.13
N ARG A 226 -0.90 -9.07 5.17
CA ARG A 226 0.55 -8.89 5.32
C ARG A 226 1.33 -9.53 4.19
N SER A 227 0.93 -10.73 3.75
CA SER A 227 1.52 -11.40 2.58
C SER A 227 1.41 -10.60 1.28
N ARG A 228 0.54 -9.58 1.23
CA ARG A 228 0.32 -8.72 0.05
C ARG A 228 1.04 -7.37 0.12
N ILE A 229 1.74 -7.08 1.22
CA ILE A 229 2.42 -5.80 1.42
C ILE A 229 3.50 -5.57 0.36
N GLY A 230 4.30 -6.60 0.05
CA GLY A 230 5.35 -6.49 -0.96
C GLY A 230 4.80 -6.07 -2.32
N LYS A 231 3.68 -6.68 -2.75
CA LYS A 231 2.99 -6.30 -4.00
C LYS A 231 2.48 -4.87 -3.96
N PHE A 232 1.82 -4.46 -2.87
CA PHE A 232 1.30 -3.10 -2.74
C PHE A 232 2.39 -2.04 -2.75
N CYS A 233 3.44 -2.20 -1.93
CA CYS A 233 4.54 -1.26 -1.88
C CYS A 233 5.28 -1.20 -3.23
N TRP A 234 5.37 -2.33 -3.93
CA TRP A 234 5.90 -2.36 -5.28
C TRP A 234 5.04 -1.59 -6.29
N ASP A 235 3.73 -1.77 -6.28
CA ASP A 235 2.83 -1.02 -7.16
C ASP A 235 2.94 0.49 -6.91
N VAL A 236 3.05 0.88 -5.63
CA VAL A 236 3.30 2.27 -5.22
C VAL A 236 4.66 2.75 -5.71
N LEU A 237 5.72 1.95 -5.58
CA LEU A 237 7.05 2.26 -6.08
C LEU A 237 7.02 2.45 -7.60
N CYS A 238 6.40 1.55 -8.37
CA CYS A 238 6.30 1.67 -9.81
C CYS A 238 5.49 2.90 -10.25
N ALA A 239 4.34 3.14 -9.62
CA ALA A 239 3.52 4.33 -9.87
C ALA A 239 4.29 5.63 -9.57
N SER A 240 5.23 5.58 -8.64
CA SER A 240 6.05 6.71 -8.20
C SER A 240 7.13 7.10 -9.21
N VAL A 241 7.48 6.20 -10.12
CA VAL A 241 8.61 6.36 -11.04
C VAL A 241 8.22 7.31 -12.18
N PRO A 242 8.90 8.45 -12.33
CA PRO A 242 8.64 9.34 -13.45
C PRO A 242 8.90 8.65 -14.78
N ALA A 243 7.94 8.85 -15.68
CA ALA A 243 7.95 8.36 -17.07
C ALA A 243 8.16 6.85 -17.20
N LEU A 244 7.63 6.10 -16.24
CA LEU A 244 7.32 4.72 -16.47
C LEU A 244 6.17 4.65 -17.49
N PRO A 245 6.39 4.05 -18.68
CA PRO A 245 5.32 3.97 -19.65
C PRO A 245 4.21 3.05 -19.13
N LEU A 246 2.97 3.44 -19.39
CA LEU A 246 1.80 2.66 -19.10
C LEU A 246 1.26 2.09 -20.41
N PHE A 247 0.85 0.83 -20.42
CA PHE A 247 0.28 0.19 -21.59
C PHE A 247 -0.73 -0.87 -21.16
N GLN A 248 -1.73 -1.11 -21.99
CA GLN A 248 -2.70 -2.18 -21.81
C GLN A 248 -2.18 -3.47 -22.44
N LYS A 249 -2.74 -4.61 -22.00
CA LYS A 249 -2.39 -5.92 -22.56
C LYS A 249 -2.57 -5.96 -24.08
N ASP A 250 -3.60 -5.28 -24.58
CA ASP A 250 -3.92 -5.21 -26.01
C ASP A 250 -2.92 -4.37 -26.82
N ASP A 251 -2.18 -3.45 -26.16
CA ASP A 251 -1.13 -2.68 -26.83
C ASP A 251 0.05 -3.56 -27.27
N LEU A 252 0.21 -4.75 -26.66
CA LEU A 252 1.27 -5.70 -26.98
C LEU A 252 0.83 -6.83 -27.90
N SER A 253 -0.47 -7.14 -27.97
CA SER A 253 -0.99 -8.31 -28.69
C SER A 253 -1.18 -8.09 -30.21
N GLN A 254 -1.16 -6.84 -30.68
CA GLN A 254 -1.55 -6.52 -32.07
C GLN A 254 -0.56 -6.93 -33.16
N LYS A 255 0.66 -7.39 -32.88
CA LYS A 255 1.65 -7.68 -33.94
C LYS A 255 2.48 -8.94 -33.71
N GLY A 256 1.85 -10.11 -33.71
CA GLY A 256 2.55 -11.37 -33.91
C GLY A 256 3.18 -11.97 -32.65
N ASP A 257 3.69 -13.19 -32.82
CA ASP A 257 4.09 -14.19 -31.82
C ASP A 257 5.22 -13.72 -30.86
N PHE A 258 4.95 -12.68 -30.07
CA PHE A 258 5.85 -12.10 -29.07
C PHE A 258 5.87 -12.89 -27.75
N SER A 259 5.44 -14.16 -27.78
CA SER A 259 5.54 -15.08 -26.65
C SER A 259 6.99 -15.35 -26.19
N ASN A 260 7.99 -14.97 -27.02
CA ASN A 260 9.42 -15.21 -26.79
C ASN A 260 10.31 -13.95 -26.76
N VAL A 261 9.75 -12.74 -26.91
CA VAL A 261 10.59 -11.53 -26.76
C VAL A 261 10.58 -11.14 -25.30
N ASP A 262 11.78 -11.13 -24.71
CA ASP A 262 12.26 -10.63 -23.41
C ASP A 262 11.93 -9.12 -23.18
N LEU A 263 10.71 -8.73 -23.54
CA LEU A 263 10.05 -7.44 -23.29
C LEU A 263 9.75 -7.26 -21.80
N CYS A 264 9.76 -8.38 -21.11
CA CYS A 264 9.68 -8.64 -19.71
C CYS A 264 10.70 -7.95 -18.82
N ARG A 265 11.20 -6.77 -19.14
CA ARG A 265 11.89 -5.92 -18.14
C ARG A 265 11.31 -4.53 -18.11
N THR A 266 10.03 -4.42 -18.47
CA THR A 266 9.29 -3.18 -18.27
C THR A 266 8.55 -3.24 -16.96
N LEU A 267 8.98 -2.40 -16.04
CA LEU A 267 8.19 -2.05 -14.87
C LEU A 267 6.83 -1.56 -15.39
N SER A 268 5.78 -2.30 -15.11
CA SER A 268 4.41 -1.87 -15.36
C SER A 268 3.72 -1.74 -14.01
N CYS A 269 3.04 -0.61 -13.79
CA CYS A 269 2.14 -0.45 -12.67
C CYS A 269 0.80 -1.07 -13.06
N GLY A 270 0.29 -2.04 -12.28
CA GLY A 270 -1.08 -2.54 -12.44
C GLY A 270 -1.32 -3.51 -13.57
N PHE A 271 -0.33 -4.32 -13.91
CA PHE A 271 -0.61 -5.59 -14.56
C PHE A 271 0.31 -6.62 -13.94
N THR A 272 -0.24 -7.54 -13.15
CA THR A 272 0.52 -8.66 -12.59
C THR A 272 0.10 -10.00 -13.21
N GLY A 273 0.11 -10.10 -14.54
CA GLY A 273 0.06 -11.41 -15.20
C GLY A 273 1.43 -12.10 -15.18
N PHE A 274 1.48 -13.38 -15.58
CA PHE A 274 2.73 -14.17 -15.70
C PHE A 274 3.87 -13.48 -16.49
N TYR A 275 3.56 -12.52 -17.37
CA TYR A 275 4.56 -11.80 -18.18
C TYR A 275 5.18 -10.58 -17.46
N SER A 276 4.49 -10.03 -16.45
CA SER A 276 5.04 -8.97 -15.60
C SER A 276 6.10 -9.49 -14.61
N LEU A 277 5.99 -10.78 -14.26
CA LEU A 277 6.89 -11.54 -13.38
C LEU A 277 8.34 -11.43 -13.84
N GLU A 278 8.52 -11.31 -15.13
CA GLU A 278 9.81 -11.38 -15.76
C GLU A 278 10.53 -10.00 -15.65
N ALA A 279 9.81 -8.88 -15.38
CA ALA A 279 10.42 -7.58 -15.02
C ALA A 279 11.03 -7.59 -13.62
N TYR A 280 10.70 -8.62 -12.84
CA TYR A 280 11.30 -8.97 -11.58
C TYR A 280 12.42 -10.03 -11.72
N HIS A 281 12.54 -10.75 -12.86
CA HIS A 281 13.62 -11.72 -13.17
C HIS A 281 15.00 -11.08 -13.44
N GLY A 282 15.18 -9.81 -13.08
CA GLY A 282 16.50 -9.15 -13.09
C GLY A 282 16.83 -8.47 -11.77
N MET A 283 15.99 -8.63 -10.75
CA MET A 283 16.26 -8.09 -9.42
C MET A 283 17.04 -9.12 -8.61
N LEU A 284 18.34 -8.89 -8.51
CA LEU A 284 19.22 -9.71 -7.70
C LEU A 284 18.87 -9.53 -6.22
N HIS A 285 18.50 -10.62 -5.56
CA HIS A 285 18.43 -10.63 -4.11
C HIS A 285 19.82 -10.34 -3.53
N LEU A 286 19.97 -9.29 -2.72
CA LEU A 286 21.28 -8.86 -2.20
C LEU A 286 22.02 -9.94 -1.40
N THR A 287 21.29 -10.91 -0.85
CA THR A 287 21.85 -11.95 0.03
C THR A 287 22.17 -13.25 -0.72
N THR A 288 21.52 -13.54 -1.85
CA THR A 288 21.70 -14.82 -2.58
C THR A 288 22.16 -14.65 -4.01
N GLY A 289 22.05 -13.46 -4.60
CA GLY A 289 22.43 -13.21 -6.00
C GLY A 289 21.59 -13.97 -7.03
N CYS A 290 20.48 -14.59 -6.62
CA CYS A 290 19.57 -15.32 -7.50
C CYS A 290 18.34 -14.47 -7.86
N ASP A 291 17.66 -14.87 -8.94
CA ASP A 291 16.35 -14.34 -9.31
C ASP A 291 15.32 -14.68 -8.21
N LEU A 292 14.58 -13.67 -7.77
CA LEU A 292 13.61 -13.76 -6.67
C LEU A 292 12.40 -14.64 -7.06
N PRO A 293 12.16 -15.81 -6.41
CA PRO A 293 10.95 -16.59 -6.65
C PRO A 293 9.72 -15.85 -6.10
N PHE A 294 8.73 -15.64 -6.96
CA PHE A 294 7.53 -14.86 -6.66
C PHE A 294 6.47 -15.78 -6.01
N GLY A 295 6.45 -15.83 -4.68
CA GLY A 295 5.43 -16.57 -3.92
C GLY A 295 5.35 -16.14 -2.46
N ASP A 296 6.51 -15.95 -1.82
CA ASP A 296 6.60 -15.65 -0.38
C ASP A 296 7.49 -14.42 -0.14
N ARG A 297 7.09 -13.27 -0.68
CA ARG A 297 7.75 -12.00 -0.34
C ARG A 297 7.35 -11.59 1.08
N GLU A 298 8.02 -12.18 2.06
CA GLU A 298 8.00 -11.66 3.42
C GLU A 298 8.55 -10.22 3.41
N ALA A 299 7.94 -9.34 4.20
CA ALA A 299 8.46 -8.00 4.41
C ALA A 299 9.92 -8.09 4.91
N GLY A 300 10.86 -7.37 4.27
CA GLY A 300 12.29 -7.40 4.64
C GLY A 300 13.29 -7.72 3.51
N GLU A 301 12.83 -7.95 2.27
CA GLU A 301 13.73 -8.12 1.12
C GLU A 301 14.32 -6.79 0.64
N TYR A 302 15.62 -6.78 0.35
CA TYR A 302 16.35 -5.61 -0.16
C TYR A 302 16.79 -5.82 -1.61
N PHE A 303 16.55 -4.82 -2.46
CA PHE A 303 16.91 -4.87 -3.87
C PHE A 303 17.34 -3.50 -4.42
N TRP A 304 18.11 -3.51 -5.50
CA TRP A 304 18.53 -2.27 -6.18
C TRP A 304 17.49 -1.80 -7.19
N PHE A 305 17.21 -0.49 -7.16
CA PHE A 305 16.33 0.17 -8.10
C PHE A 305 16.81 1.60 -8.37
N ARG A 306 17.16 1.92 -9.62
CA ARG A 306 17.69 3.24 -10.04
C ARG A 306 18.81 3.76 -9.10
N ASP A 307 19.78 2.90 -8.81
CA ASP A 307 20.92 3.18 -7.93
C ASP A 307 20.53 3.48 -6.47
N ARG A 308 19.38 2.98 -6.03
CA ARG A 308 18.89 3.05 -4.65
C ARG A 308 18.60 1.66 -4.12
N ILE A 309 18.86 1.42 -2.84
CA ILE A 309 18.43 0.19 -2.18
C ILE A 309 17.00 0.39 -1.70
N ILE A 310 16.09 -0.50 -2.07
CA ILE A 310 14.69 -0.42 -1.66
C ILE A 310 14.38 -1.60 -0.74
N THR A 311 13.57 -1.36 0.29
CA THR A 311 12.93 -2.42 1.08
C THR A 311 11.50 -2.03 1.42
N PHE A 312 10.68 -3.04 1.71
CA PHE A 312 9.28 -2.88 2.09
C PHE A 312 9.06 -3.41 3.50
N CYS A 313 8.32 -2.64 4.29
CA CYS A 313 8.00 -2.99 5.67
C CYS A 313 6.50 -2.82 5.95
N VAL A 314 6.09 -3.31 7.11
CA VAL A 314 4.68 -3.29 7.51
C VAL A 314 4.26 -1.89 7.94
N ARG A 315 4.98 -1.27 8.88
CA ARG A 315 4.67 0.04 9.45
C ARG A 315 5.96 0.78 9.84
N LEU A 316 5.94 2.11 9.75
CA LEU A 316 7.01 2.99 10.22
C LEU A 316 6.51 3.99 11.28
N GLY A 317 5.20 4.06 11.54
CA GLY A 317 4.63 4.93 12.59
C GLY A 317 5.06 4.58 14.03
N ASP A 318 5.71 3.42 14.24
CA ASP A 318 6.30 3.04 15.52
C ASP A 318 7.84 3.22 15.47
N PRO A 319 8.44 4.03 16.37
CA PRO A 319 9.89 4.25 16.44
C PRO A 319 10.72 2.97 16.50
N THR A 320 10.21 1.89 17.10
CA THR A 320 10.90 0.60 17.18
C THR A 320 11.10 -0.03 15.80
N TYR A 321 10.11 0.09 14.91
CA TYR A 321 10.25 -0.35 13.52
C TYR A 321 11.20 0.56 12.73
N VAL A 322 11.16 1.87 12.94
CA VAL A 322 12.12 2.79 12.29
C VAL A 322 13.55 2.44 12.68
N ALA A 323 13.81 2.22 13.96
CA ALA A 323 15.13 1.85 14.46
C ALA A 323 15.64 0.55 13.81
N TYR A 324 14.79 -0.48 13.78
CA TYR A 324 15.11 -1.75 13.13
C TYR A 324 15.37 -1.60 11.63
N GLU A 325 14.44 -1.01 10.88
CA GLU A 325 14.54 -0.92 9.41
C GLU A 325 15.72 -0.04 8.96
N VAL A 326 16.00 1.06 9.66
CA VAL A 326 17.16 1.91 9.37
C VAL A 326 18.46 1.16 9.67
N GLU A 327 18.55 0.45 10.78
CA GLU A 327 19.72 -0.36 11.13
C GLU A 327 19.98 -1.43 10.08
N GLN A 328 18.94 -2.16 9.69
CA GLN A 328 19.03 -3.20 8.66
C GLN A 328 19.44 -2.62 7.30
N MET A 329 18.87 -1.48 6.89
CA MET A 329 19.23 -0.80 5.66
C MET A 329 20.71 -0.38 5.65
N VAL A 330 21.21 0.23 6.73
CA VAL A 330 22.62 0.63 6.85
C VAL A 330 23.54 -0.59 6.82
N ARG A 331 23.17 -1.68 7.51
CA ARG A 331 23.91 -2.93 7.50
C ARG A 331 24.04 -3.48 6.08
N LYS A 332 22.95 -3.51 5.31
CA LYS A 332 22.95 -3.97 3.92
C LYS A 332 23.76 -3.07 2.98
N MET A 333 23.66 -1.75 3.15
CA MET A 333 24.48 -0.78 2.40
C MET A 333 25.98 -0.99 2.61
N ARG A 334 26.40 -1.26 3.85
CA ARG A 334 27.81 -1.49 4.20
C ARG A 334 28.33 -2.86 3.78
N HIS A 335 27.47 -3.86 3.67
CA HIS A 335 27.88 -5.23 3.32
C HIS A 335 28.08 -5.44 1.81
N GLY A 336 27.46 -4.62 0.97
CA GLY A 336 27.43 -4.80 -0.49
C GLY A 336 28.52 -4.09 -1.28
N HIS A 337 29.36 -3.26 -0.67
CA HIS A 337 30.35 -2.42 -1.37
C HIS A 337 31.66 -2.28 -0.59
N ASP A 338 32.75 -1.92 -1.31
CA ASP A 338 33.97 -1.38 -0.71
C ASP A 338 33.61 -0.24 0.26
N GLU A 339 34.30 -0.15 1.40
CA GLU A 339 34.00 0.67 2.60
C GLU A 339 33.74 2.18 2.40
N PHE A 340 33.73 2.68 1.16
CA PHE A 340 33.72 4.10 0.81
C PHE A 340 32.61 4.55 -0.16
N MET A 341 31.65 3.69 -0.52
CA MET A 341 30.60 4.07 -1.46
C MET A 341 29.41 4.76 -0.78
N GLU A 342 29.14 6.00 -1.19
CA GLU A 342 27.91 6.72 -0.85
C GLU A 342 26.68 5.96 -1.38
N SER A 343 25.74 5.63 -0.50
CA SER A 343 24.53 4.90 -0.87
C SER A 343 23.28 5.57 -0.30
N VAL A 344 22.16 5.40 -0.99
CA VAL A 344 20.85 5.93 -0.60
C VAL A 344 19.84 4.80 -0.71
N GLY A 345 18.97 4.69 0.28
CA GLY A 345 17.96 3.66 0.37
C GLY A 345 16.62 4.22 0.77
N ILE A 346 15.57 3.52 0.37
CA ILE A 346 14.17 3.91 0.52
C ILE A 346 13.46 2.75 1.21
N ILE A 347 12.85 3.05 2.36
CA ILE A 347 12.04 2.11 3.13
C ILE A 347 10.58 2.55 2.94
N LEU A 348 9.77 1.73 2.26
CA LEU A 348 8.35 2.00 2.05
C LEU A 348 7.48 1.09 2.92
N SER A 349 6.49 1.70 3.56
CA SER A 349 5.55 0.99 4.42
C SER A 349 4.17 0.80 3.77
N SER A 350 3.52 -0.32 4.10
CA SER A 350 2.10 -0.55 3.78
C SER A 350 1.16 0.53 4.34
N GLN A 351 1.57 1.24 5.39
CA GLN A 351 0.79 2.31 6.04
C GLN A 351 0.87 3.66 5.32
N ARG A 352 1.50 3.70 4.12
CA ARG A 352 1.76 4.91 3.32
C ARG A 352 2.76 5.84 4.00
N GLU A 353 3.80 5.23 4.54
CA GLU A 353 4.89 5.92 5.21
C GLU A 353 6.21 5.62 4.50
N LEU A 354 7.15 6.56 4.58
CA LEU A 354 8.44 6.53 3.92
C LEU A 354 9.54 6.96 4.90
N VAL A 355 10.63 6.23 4.90
CA VAL A 355 11.91 6.70 5.46
C VAL A 355 12.98 6.55 4.38
N VAL A 356 13.80 7.60 4.19
CA VAL A 356 14.96 7.58 3.30
C VAL A 356 16.21 7.54 4.16
N VAL A 357 17.14 6.66 3.83
CA VAL A 357 18.43 6.47 4.52
C VAL A 357 19.56 6.81 3.56
N ALA A 358 20.58 7.52 4.03
CA ALA A 358 21.81 7.76 3.29
C ALA A 358 23.01 7.38 4.15
N VAL A 359 23.96 6.67 3.54
CA VAL A 359 25.23 6.30 4.16
C VAL A 359 26.35 6.93 3.34
N ASP A 360 27.22 7.67 4.03
CA ASP A 360 28.38 8.35 3.47
C ASP A 360 29.58 8.08 4.40
N GLY A 361 30.33 7.02 4.06
CA GLY A 361 31.36 6.43 4.92
C GLY A 361 30.79 6.08 6.31
N PRO A 362 31.32 6.65 7.41
CA PRO A 362 30.82 6.40 8.76
C PRO A 362 29.50 7.14 9.06
N ILE A 363 29.14 8.16 8.28
CA ILE A 363 28.01 9.04 8.58
C ILE A 363 26.73 8.43 8.06
N VAL A 364 25.75 8.29 8.96
CA VAL A 364 24.39 7.83 8.64
C VAL A 364 23.43 8.98 8.78
N ARG A 365 22.60 9.20 7.76
CA ARG A 365 21.50 10.17 7.77
C ARG A 365 20.20 9.46 7.42
N HIS A 366 19.09 9.88 8.01
CA HIS A 366 17.79 9.47 7.50
C HIS A 366 16.74 10.56 7.69
N THR A 367 15.64 10.48 6.94
CA THR A 367 14.49 11.36 7.13
C THR A 367 13.75 11.00 8.42
N PRO A 368 12.95 11.92 9.01
CA PRO A 368 11.84 11.48 9.85
C PRO A 368 10.88 10.58 9.04
N VAL A 369 9.91 9.96 9.72
CA VAL A 369 8.85 9.22 9.03
C VAL A 369 7.99 10.21 8.23
N LEU A 370 7.96 10.04 6.91
CA LEU A 370 7.23 10.90 6.00
C LEU A 370 5.95 10.21 5.53
N ASP A 371 4.83 10.93 5.53
CA ASP A 371 3.60 10.46 4.91
C ASP A 371 3.71 10.58 3.38
N ILE A 372 3.16 9.61 2.64
CA ILE A 372 3.02 9.65 1.17
C ILE A 372 1.56 9.73 0.70
N ARG A 373 0.61 9.94 1.62
CA ARG A 373 -0.81 10.17 1.32
C ARG A 373 -1.00 11.43 0.46
N THR A 374 -2.08 11.40 -0.31
CA THR A 374 -2.61 12.58 -0.98
C THR A 374 -3.17 13.55 0.05
N THR A 375 -2.75 14.81 0.02
CA THR A 375 -3.30 15.81 0.92
C THR A 375 -4.72 16.24 0.49
N PRO A 376 -5.53 16.76 1.42
CA PRO A 376 -6.76 17.48 1.12
C PRO A 376 -6.61 18.54 0.02
N ARG A 377 -7.71 18.80 -0.69
CA ARG A 377 -7.72 19.80 -1.78
C ARG A 377 -7.45 21.19 -1.19
N GLY A 378 -6.53 21.94 -1.79
CA GLY A 378 -6.19 23.30 -1.38
C GLY A 378 -5.14 23.41 -0.27
N GLU A 379 -4.75 22.31 0.38
CA GLU A 379 -3.73 22.35 1.43
C GLU A 379 -2.31 22.49 0.89
N ARG A 380 -2.00 21.80 -0.22
CA ARG A 380 -0.69 21.84 -0.87
C ARG A 380 -0.80 21.84 -2.40
N PRO A 381 0.13 22.49 -3.12
CA PRO A 381 0.23 22.38 -4.58
C PRO A 381 0.31 20.92 -5.03
N GLY A 382 -0.50 20.56 -6.04
CA GLY A 382 -0.58 19.17 -6.54
C GLY A 382 -1.04 18.11 -5.52
N ARG A 383 -1.43 18.52 -4.32
CA ARG A 383 -1.83 17.64 -3.21
C ARG A 383 -0.74 16.65 -2.78
N ALA A 384 0.52 16.97 -3.04
CA ALA A 384 1.67 16.12 -2.74
C ALA A 384 2.21 16.41 -1.34
N SER A 385 2.43 15.35 -0.54
CA SER A 385 3.17 15.44 0.72
C SER A 385 4.69 15.56 0.46
N ASP A 386 5.46 15.93 1.50
CA ASP A 386 6.92 16.00 1.38
C ASP A 386 7.54 14.63 1.07
N GLY A 387 6.98 13.56 1.67
CA GLY A 387 7.38 12.19 1.35
C GLY A 387 7.10 11.82 -0.10
N ARG A 388 5.98 12.30 -0.66
CA ARG A 388 5.60 12.06 -2.06
C ARG A 388 6.53 12.77 -3.04
N LEU A 389 6.87 14.03 -2.76
CA LEU A 389 7.83 14.81 -3.54
C LEU A 389 9.22 14.15 -3.49
N LEU A 390 9.69 13.79 -2.29
CA LEU A 390 11.00 13.16 -2.10
C LEU A 390 11.09 11.79 -2.77
N LEU A 391 10.06 10.94 -2.65
CA LEU A 391 10.03 9.64 -3.31
C LEU A 391 10.11 9.78 -4.84
N THR A 392 9.30 10.65 -5.43
CA THR A 392 9.33 10.92 -6.87
C THR A 392 10.69 11.47 -7.30
N HIS A 393 11.28 12.38 -6.51
CA HIS A 393 12.61 12.93 -6.77
C HIS A 393 13.68 11.83 -6.77
N LEU A 394 13.76 11.02 -5.72
CA LEU A 394 14.80 9.98 -5.60
C LEU A 394 14.68 8.88 -6.66
N LEU A 395 13.46 8.62 -7.13
CA LEU A 395 13.20 7.68 -8.23
C LEU A 395 13.32 8.33 -9.61
N SER A 396 13.49 9.64 -9.72
CA SER A 396 13.78 10.29 -11.00
C SER A 396 15.15 9.82 -11.51
N PRO A 397 15.38 9.73 -12.84
CA PRO A 397 16.65 9.26 -13.36
C PRO A 397 17.83 10.05 -12.80
N PRO A 398 18.98 9.41 -12.48
CA PRO A 398 20.14 10.09 -11.89
C PRO A 398 20.66 11.29 -12.68
N LEU A 399 20.39 11.33 -14.00
CA LEU A 399 20.77 12.43 -14.88
C LEU A 399 19.90 13.69 -14.72
N THR A 400 18.76 13.56 -14.04
CA THR A 400 17.77 14.63 -13.84
C THR A 400 17.69 15.11 -12.39
N THR A 401 18.37 14.42 -11.47
CA THR A 401 18.36 14.76 -10.05
C THR A 401 19.63 15.50 -9.67
N SER A 402 19.47 16.63 -8.99
CA SER A 402 20.58 17.25 -8.27
C SER A 402 21.15 16.23 -7.28
N ARG A 403 22.47 16.27 -7.10
CA ARG A 403 23.11 15.50 -6.03
C ARG A 403 22.55 15.96 -4.68
N LEU A 404 22.49 15.04 -3.72
CA LEU A 404 22.06 15.38 -2.35
C LEU A 404 22.93 16.53 -1.80
N PRO A 405 22.35 17.54 -1.13
CA PRO A 405 23.06 18.79 -0.82
C PRO A 405 24.32 18.63 0.04
N TRP A 406 24.37 17.59 0.87
CA TRP A 406 25.51 17.28 1.75
C TRP A 406 26.53 16.33 1.13
N ARG A 407 26.36 15.89 -0.13
CA ARG A 407 27.40 15.08 -0.79
C ARG A 407 28.62 15.96 -1.02
N ILE A 408 29.73 15.56 -0.41
CA ILE A 408 31.02 16.21 -0.66
C ILE A 408 31.35 15.97 -2.12
N THR A 409 31.62 17.05 -2.85
CA THR A 409 32.08 16.93 -4.23
C THR A 409 33.47 16.33 -4.18
N HIS A 410 33.59 15.00 -4.33
CA HIS A 410 34.90 14.37 -4.40
C HIS A 410 35.67 14.95 -5.59
N PRO A 411 36.84 15.58 -5.39
CA PRO A 411 37.61 16.25 -6.45
C PRO A 411 38.06 15.32 -7.60
N GLY A 412 37.88 14.00 -7.45
CA GLY A 412 38.25 12.98 -8.43
C GLY A 412 37.09 12.33 -9.18
N GLN A 413 35.82 12.70 -8.91
CA GLN A 413 34.74 12.24 -9.78
C GLN A 413 34.83 13.03 -11.09
N LEU A 414 35.47 12.39 -12.08
CA LEU A 414 35.53 12.87 -13.45
C LEU A 414 34.15 13.42 -13.83
N PRO A 415 34.06 14.68 -14.33
CA PRO A 415 32.82 15.16 -14.93
C PRO A 415 32.33 14.09 -15.88
N PRO A 416 31.00 13.84 -15.97
CA PRO A 416 30.46 12.80 -16.84
C PRO A 416 31.19 12.93 -18.16
N VAL A 417 31.98 11.91 -18.51
CA VAL A 417 32.89 11.95 -19.66
C VAL A 417 32.08 12.58 -20.76
N SER A 418 32.49 13.80 -21.16
CA SER A 418 31.88 14.48 -22.28
C SER A 418 32.18 13.55 -23.43
N SER A 419 31.25 12.62 -23.70
CA SER A 419 31.24 11.80 -24.89
C SER A 419 31.56 12.77 -25.99
N GLY A 420 32.65 12.49 -26.73
CA GLY A 420 33.09 13.34 -27.83
C GLY A 420 31.93 13.66 -28.78
N PRO A 421 32.12 14.48 -29.80
CA PRO A 421 31.06 14.90 -30.70
C PRO A 421 30.56 13.75 -31.59
N THR A 422 29.95 12.72 -31.00
CA THR A 422 28.94 11.91 -31.64
C THR A 422 27.84 12.88 -32.00
N MET A 423 27.55 13.00 -33.30
CA MET A 423 26.43 13.77 -33.83
C MET A 423 25.15 13.35 -33.11
N ASN A 424 24.82 14.03 -32.01
CA ASN A 424 23.58 13.83 -31.31
C ASN A 424 22.50 14.45 -32.18
N LEU A 425 21.50 13.66 -32.57
CA LEU A 425 20.30 14.20 -33.18
C LEU A 425 19.74 15.30 -32.27
N PRO A 426 19.30 16.43 -32.84
CA PRO A 426 18.64 17.47 -32.05
C PRO A 426 17.48 16.87 -31.24
N PRO A 427 17.26 17.32 -29.98
CA PRO A 427 16.18 16.80 -29.14
C PRO A 427 14.81 16.84 -29.81
N GLU A 428 14.58 17.80 -30.71
CA GLU A 428 13.35 17.96 -31.49
C GLU A 428 13.14 16.78 -32.45
N ILE A 429 14.20 16.34 -33.12
CA ILE A 429 14.16 15.18 -34.02
C ILE A 429 13.95 13.91 -33.22
N LEU A 430 14.61 13.77 -32.07
CA LEU A 430 14.39 12.63 -31.17
C LEU A 430 12.93 12.57 -30.69
N ARG A 431 12.33 13.72 -30.35
CA ARG A 431 10.90 13.80 -29.98
C ARG A 431 10.01 13.34 -31.12
N ILE A 432 10.28 13.77 -32.36
CA ILE A 432 9.51 13.33 -33.54
C ILE A 432 9.62 11.81 -33.72
N ILE A 433 10.83 11.25 -33.67
CA ILE A 433 11.05 9.80 -33.79
C ILE A 433 10.29 9.06 -32.69
N ILE A 434 10.49 9.45 -31.42
CA ILE A 434 9.85 8.83 -30.26
C ILE A 434 8.33 8.91 -30.36
N HIS A 435 7.79 10.00 -30.91
CA HIS A 435 6.35 10.20 -31.05
C HIS A 435 5.73 9.29 -32.12
N GLN A 436 6.47 8.94 -33.16
CA GLN A 436 6.00 8.13 -34.29
C GLN A 436 6.14 6.62 -34.09
N VAL A 437 6.85 6.17 -33.04
CA VAL A 437 7.04 4.74 -32.79
C VAL A 437 5.94 4.15 -31.91
N ASP A 438 5.62 2.87 -32.17
CA ASP A 438 4.76 2.06 -31.31
C ASP A 438 5.38 1.82 -29.92
N MET A 439 4.58 1.24 -29.02
CA MET A 439 4.98 1.06 -27.62
C MET A 439 6.17 0.10 -27.49
N GLY A 440 6.20 -1.02 -28.22
CA GLY A 440 7.32 -1.97 -28.18
C GLY A 440 8.64 -1.32 -28.62
N THR A 441 8.60 -0.58 -29.73
CA THR A 441 9.74 0.17 -30.24
C THR A 441 10.15 1.30 -29.28
N TYR A 442 9.20 2.01 -28.67
CA TYR A 442 9.47 3.02 -27.63
C TYR A 442 10.26 2.43 -26.45
N LEU A 443 9.89 1.23 -25.99
CA LEU A 443 10.58 0.53 -24.91
C LEU A 443 12.01 0.14 -25.30
N ALA A 444 12.20 -0.38 -26.52
CA ALA A 444 13.51 -0.68 -27.05
C ALA A 444 14.38 0.59 -27.14
N LEU A 445 13.82 1.70 -27.64
CA LEU A 445 14.47 3.00 -27.74
C LEU A 445 14.96 3.53 -26.38
N CYS A 446 14.20 3.31 -25.30
CA CYS A 446 14.61 3.70 -23.95
C CYS A 446 15.88 2.97 -23.46
N ARG A 447 16.23 1.82 -24.05
CA ARG A 447 17.39 1.00 -23.67
C ARG A 447 18.66 1.36 -24.45
N VAL A 448 18.54 1.87 -25.68
CA VAL A 448 19.68 2.03 -26.61
C VAL A 448 20.45 3.35 -26.46
N SER A 449 19.83 4.42 -25.93
CA SER A 449 20.49 5.72 -25.84
C SER A 449 20.06 6.52 -24.61
N ARG A 450 21.03 7.13 -23.93
CA ARG A 450 20.78 8.04 -22.79
C ARG A 450 19.98 9.28 -23.22
N SER A 451 20.28 9.84 -24.39
CA SER A 451 19.58 11.02 -24.92
C SER A 451 18.13 10.70 -25.25
N ILE A 452 17.87 9.56 -25.89
CA ILE A 452 16.52 9.07 -26.18
C ILE A 452 15.76 8.81 -24.87
N ARG A 453 16.40 8.11 -23.92
CA ARG A 453 15.81 7.86 -22.60
C ARG A 453 15.47 9.16 -21.87
N SER A 454 16.31 10.20 -21.97
CA SER A 454 16.02 11.52 -21.38
C SER A 454 14.76 12.14 -21.99
N VAL A 455 14.60 12.07 -23.32
CA VAL A 455 13.39 12.56 -24.00
C VAL A 455 12.16 11.75 -23.60
N CYS A 456 12.25 10.42 -23.55
CA CYS A 456 11.18 9.55 -23.06
C CYS A 456 10.81 9.88 -21.60
N VAL A 457 11.81 10.16 -20.77
CA VAL A 457 11.60 10.53 -19.37
C VAL A 457 10.88 11.87 -19.22
N ALA A 458 11.14 12.82 -20.12
CA ALA A 458 10.47 14.11 -20.12
C ALA A 458 9.02 14.03 -20.63
N ASN A 459 8.66 12.99 -21.37
CA ASN A 459 7.40 12.87 -22.10
C ASN A 459 6.69 11.55 -21.71
N PRO A 460 6.00 11.51 -20.56
CA PRO A 460 5.34 10.29 -20.09
C PRO A 460 4.34 9.78 -21.14
N ARG A 461 4.33 8.45 -21.36
CA ARG A 461 3.44 7.80 -22.33
C ARG A 461 2.44 6.87 -21.67
N VAL A 462 1.23 6.86 -22.19
CA VAL A 462 0.18 5.89 -21.88
C VAL A 462 -0.36 5.34 -23.19
N GLY A 463 -0.09 4.06 -23.48
CA GLY A 463 -0.37 3.43 -24.76
C GLY A 463 0.17 4.27 -25.91
N LYS A 464 -0.71 4.63 -26.85
CA LYS A 464 -0.40 5.48 -28.01
C LYS A 464 -0.35 7.00 -27.74
N TYR A 465 -0.52 7.44 -26.50
CA TYR A 465 -0.58 8.88 -26.17
C TYR A 465 0.64 9.34 -25.39
N THR A 466 1.17 10.50 -25.77
CA THR A 466 2.14 11.25 -24.97
C THR A 466 1.40 12.25 -24.10
N VAL A 467 1.51 12.12 -22.78
CA VAL A 467 0.85 13.01 -21.82
C VAL A 467 1.57 14.35 -21.78
N LEU A 468 0.80 15.43 -21.94
CA LEU A 468 1.30 16.81 -21.99
C LEU A 468 1.16 17.50 -20.64
N HIS A 469 -0.03 17.46 -20.06
CA HIS A 469 -0.30 18.00 -18.73
C HIS A 469 -1.63 17.44 -18.19
N ARG A 470 -1.81 17.58 -16.87
CA ARG A 470 -3.09 17.32 -16.21
C ARG A 470 -4.11 18.38 -16.64
N VAL A 471 -5.36 17.98 -16.89
CA VAL A 471 -6.46 18.94 -17.07
C VAL A 471 -6.82 19.49 -15.69
N PRO A 472 -6.89 20.82 -15.51
CA PRO A 472 -7.30 21.42 -14.25
C PRO A 472 -8.63 20.84 -13.73
N GLU A 473 -8.83 20.84 -12.42
CA GLU A 473 -10.04 20.34 -11.73
C GLU A 473 -10.20 18.81 -11.67
N PHE A 474 -9.62 18.05 -12.60
CA PHE A 474 -9.74 16.59 -12.66
C PHE A 474 -8.51 15.89 -12.10
N ASN A 475 -8.66 14.86 -11.26
CA ASN A 475 -7.52 14.12 -10.72
C ASN A 475 -6.97 13.03 -11.66
N THR A 476 -7.68 12.71 -12.75
CA THR A 476 -7.37 11.57 -13.63
C THR A 476 -7.52 11.86 -15.11
N VAL A 477 -7.76 13.11 -15.47
CA VAL A 477 -7.92 13.54 -16.85
C VAL A 477 -6.68 14.30 -17.28
N PHE A 478 -6.13 13.92 -18.42
CA PHE A 478 -4.89 14.47 -18.96
C PHE A 478 -5.11 14.91 -20.40
N ALA A 479 -4.53 16.07 -20.74
CA ALA A 479 -4.32 16.45 -22.13
C ALA A 479 -3.13 15.64 -22.65
N ALA A 480 -3.32 14.97 -23.77
CA ALA A 480 -2.32 14.11 -24.37
C ALA A 480 -2.29 14.28 -25.89
N ARG A 481 -1.18 13.89 -26.50
CA ARG A 481 -1.01 13.91 -27.95
C ARG A 481 -1.02 12.49 -28.48
N SER A 482 -1.92 12.17 -29.41
CA SER A 482 -1.95 10.87 -30.10
C SER A 482 -0.77 10.74 -31.07
N MET A 483 -0.49 9.54 -31.57
CA MET A 483 0.56 9.31 -32.60
C MET A 483 0.32 10.11 -33.90
N ASP A 484 -0.94 10.43 -34.22
CA ASP A 484 -1.34 11.26 -35.36
C ASP A 484 -1.13 12.76 -35.10
N ASN A 485 -0.46 13.12 -33.99
CA ASN A 485 -0.21 14.49 -33.55
C ASN A 485 -1.49 15.28 -33.21
N GLU A 486 -2.62 14.60 -32.99
CA GLU A 486 -3.87 15.23 -32.53
C GLU A 486 -3.85 15.44 -31.01
N LEU A 487 -4.39 16.58 -30.56
CA LEU A 487 -4.63 16.82 -29.15
C LEU A 487 -5.88 16.04 -28.72
N LYS A 488 -5.73 15.18 -27.71
CA LYS A 488 -6.79 14.36 -27.13
C LYS A 488 -6.87 14.58 -25.63
N THR A 489 -8.04 14.30 -25.08
CA THR A 489 -8.25 14.22 -23.64
C THR A 489 -8.38 12.77 -23.26
N ILE A 490 -7.54 12.28 -22.36
CA ILE A 490 -7.57 10.91 -21.87
C ILE A 490 -7.92 10.86 -20.39
N TYR A 491 -8.69 9.84 -20.02
CA TYR A 491 -9.06 9.55 -18.65
C TYR A 491 -8.47 8.20 -18.25
N LEU A 492 -7.77 8.20 -17.12
CA LEU A 492 -7.15 7.01 -16.53
C LEU A 492 -7.94 6.59 -15.30
N GLN A 493 -8.35 5.33 -15.25
CA GLN A 493 -8.95 4.80 -14.03
C GLN A 493 -8.37 3.47 -13.63
N TRP A 494 -8.20 3.31 -12.33
CA TRP A 494 -7.83 2.04 -11.71
C TRP A 494 -9.08 1.19 -11.56
N LYS A 495 -9.22 0.18 -12.42
CA LYS A 495 -10.40 -0.68 -12.48
C LYS A 495 -10.09 -2.04 -11.89
N TYR A 496 -11.07 -2.55 -11.16
CA TYR A 496 -11.04 -3.92 -10.67
C TYR A 496 -11.36 -4.86 -11.82
N THR A 497 -10.43 -5.72 -12.19
CA THR A 497 -10.68 -6.83 -13.11
C THR A 497 -11.02 -8.04 -12.26
N ARG A 498 -12.29 -8.47 -12.31
CA ARG A 498 -12.69 -9.71 -11.66
C ARG A 498 -12.26 -10.84 -12.58
N ASP A 499 -11.22 -11.57 -12.20
CA ASP A 499 -11.00 -12.88 -12.79
C ASP A 499 -12.16 -13.79 -12.35
N VAL A 500 -13.00 -14.17 -13.32
CA VAL A 500 -14.19 -14.98 -13.08
C VAL A 500 -13.80 -16.44 -12.79
N TYR A 501 -12.54 -16.83 -13.05
CA TYR A 501 -12.10 -18.23 -13.04
C TYR A 501 -11.18 -18.60 -11.88
N SER A 502 -10.57 -17.65 -11.15
CA SER A 502 -9.77 -17.97 -9.96
C SER A 502 -10.65 -18.05 -8.70
N SER A 503 -10.77 -19.27 -8.17
CA SER A 503 -11.36 -19.54 -6.85
C SER A 503 -10.59 -18.86 -5.73
N VAL A 504 -9.32 -18.57 -5.97
CA VAL A 504 -8.50 -17.67 -5.16
C VAL A 504 -8.79 -16.27 -5.66
N SER A 505 -9.59 -15.51 -4.90
CA SER A 505 -9.90 -14.10 -5.18
C SER A 505 -8.66 -13.20 -5.13
N GLU A 506 -7.76 -13.37 -6.09
CA GLU A 506 -6.69 -12.45 -6.35
C GLU A 506 -7.29 -11.22 -7.01
N TRP A 507 -7.00 -10.07 -6.40
CA TRP A 507 -7.57 -8.83 -6.85
C TRP A 507 -6.67 -8.33 -7.94
N GLU A 508 -7.01 -8.63 -9.18
CA GLU A 508 -6.36 -7.99 -10.31
C GLU A 508 -6.95 -6.59 -10.47
N TRP A 509 -6.04 -5.63 -10.56
CA TRP A 509 -6.37 -4.25 -10.80
C TRP A 509 -5.54 -3.79 -11.98
N GLU A 510 -6.21 -3.13 -12.90
CA GLU A 510 -5.59 -2.67 -14.13
C GLU A 510 -5.95 -1.21 -14.39
N TRP A 511 -5.03 -0.53 -15.07
CA TRP A 511 -5.31 0.79 -15.61
C TRP A 511 -6.16 0.67 -16.87
N GLU A 512 -7.36 1.22 -16.80
CA GLU A 512 -8.19 1.45 -17.97
C GLU A 512 -7.93 2.87 -18.47
N LEU A 513 -7.49 2.95 -19.72
CA LEU A 513 -7.33 4.16 -20.50
C LEU A 513 -8.58 4.35 -21.38
N ARG A 514 -9.14 5.55 -21.38
CA ARG A 514 -10.27 5.90 -22.24
C ARG A 514 -10.10 7.32 -22.80
N GLU A 515 -10.35 7.52 -24.08
CA GLU A 515 -10.51 8.88 -24.64
C GLU A 515 -11.81 9.49 -24.10
N VAL A 516 -11.80 10.80 -23.83
CA VAL A 516 -12.96 11.54 -23.32
C VAL A 516 -13.30 12.66 -24.29
N GLU A 517 -14.52 12.62 -24.80
CA GLU A 517 -15.08 13.68 -25.64
C GLU A 517 -15.39 14.93 -24.81
N ALA A 518 -15.40 16.10 -25.46
CA ALA A 518 -15.64 17.38 -24.80
C ALA A 518 -16.96 17.41 -24.00
N GLU A 519 -18.03 16.82 -24.56
CA GLU A 519 -19.33 16.74 -23.88
C GLU A 519 -19.29 15.89 -22.61
N GLU A 520 -18.52 14.79 -22.62
CA GLU A 520 -18.36 13.94 -21.45
C GLU A 520 -17.51 14.66 -20.37
N LEU A 521 -16.49 15.42 -20.79
CA LEU A 521 -15.68 16.21 -19.88
C LEU A 521 -16.53 17.21 -19.09
N ASP A 522 -17.47 17.90 -19.74
CA ASP A 522 -18.38 18.83 -19.05
C ASP A 522 -19.35 18.12 -18.10
N ARG A 523 -19.81 16.90 -18.44
CA ARG A 523 -20.57 16.05 -17.50
C ARG A 523 -19.73 15.65 -16.28
N LEU A 524 -18.44 15.38 -16.47
CA LEU A 524 -17.53 15.07 -15.36
C LEU A 524 -17.28 16.30 -14.46
N LYS A 525 -17.22 17.52 -15.02
CA LYS A 525 -17.16 18.76 -14.20
C LYS A 525 -18.38 18.89 -13.31
N LEU A 526 -19.57 18.69 -13.86
CA LEU A 526 -20.83 18.76 -13.12
C LEU A 526 -20.86 17.75 -11.95
N LYS A 527 -20.37 16.52 -12.17
CA LYS A 527 -20.29 15.51 -11.11
C LYS A 527 -19.28 15.87 -10.00
N ASN A 528 -18.12 16.43 -10.38
CA ASN A 528 -17.10 16.82 -9.41
C ASN A 528 -17.51 18.01 -8.54
N ASN A 529 -18.43 18.87 -9.00
CA ASN A 529 -18.93 20.00 -8.20
C ASN A 529 -19.98 19.59 -7.14
N VAL A 530 -20.48 18.35 -7.20
CA VAL A 530 -21.49 17.83 -6.28
C VAL A 530 -20.86 16.98 -5.16
N GLN A 531 -19.58 16.61 -5.29
CA GLN A 531 -18.79 15.85 -4.29
C GLN A 531 -17.82 16.76 -3.56
#